data_AF-A0A645GKQ0-F1
#
_entry.id   AF-A0A645GKQ0-F1
#
_cell.length_a   1.000
_cell.length_b   1.000
_cell.length_c   1.000
_cell.angle_alpha   90.00
_cell.angle_beta   90.00
_cell.angle_gamma   90.00
#
_symmetry.space_group_name_H-M   'P 1'
#
loop_
_entity.id
_entity.type
_entity.pdbx_description
1 polymer ?
#
loop_
_entity_poly.entity_id
_entity_poly.type
_entity_poly.pdbx_seq_one_letter_code
_entity_poly.pdbx_strand_id
1 'polypeptide(L)'
;MRIDFTVPDAIDNIRKGKKTSTMRRYTWEKWFIYETSMGWKEKLQLVWTGEGKPRMIAEIPHNGWSSEITNIKKFKNTGTLDELVRSEGFDSPEEMFRFFRSLYGDHYDTTLMIRTTWGALR
;
A
#
# COMPACT_ATOMS: atom_id res chain seq x y z
N MET A 1 12.82 -0.70 -4.54
CA MET A 1 12.04 -0.39 -3.32
C MET A 1 11.41 -1.65 -2.76
N ARG A 2 11.47 -1.88 -1.44
CA ARG A 2 10.80 -3.01 -0.77
C ARG A 2 9.60 -2.53 0.06
N ILE A 3 8.51 -3.28 0.01
CA ILE A 3 7.33 -3.10 0.87
C ILE A 3 7.01 -4.42 1.54
N ASP A 4 6.97 -4.39 2.87
CA ASP A 4 6.68 -5.55 3.71
C ASP A 4 5.21 -5.57 4.15
N PHE A 5 4.61 -6.76 4.08
CA PHE A 5 3.27 -7.06 4.57
C PHE A 5 3.33 -8.11 5.67
N THR A 6 2.62 -7.85 6.76
CA THR A 6 2.53 -8.75 7.93
C THR A 6 1.22 -9.52 7.99
N VAL A 7 0.23 -9.19 7.14
CA VAL A 7 -1.10 -9.80 7.16
C VAL A 7 -1.12 -11.10 6.33
N PRO A 8 -1.75 -12.19 6.81
CA PRO A 8 -1.79 -13.49 6.11
C PRO A 8 -2.38 -13.42 4.69
N ASP A 9 -3.46 -12.66 4.49
CA ASP A 9 -4.19 -12.64 3.21
C ASP A 9 -3.58 -11.72 2.15
N ALA A 10 -2.50 -10.98 2.48
CA ALA A 10 -1.84 -10.12 1.51
C ALA A 10 -1.29 -10.89 0.30
N ILE A 11 -0.79 -12.12 0.53
CA ILE A 11 -0.22 -12.95 -0.54
C ILE A 11 -1.30 -13.25 -1.59
N ASP A 12 -2.44 -13.79 -1.15
CA ASP A 12 -3.53 -14.19 -2.04
C ASP A 12 -4.16 -12.99 -2.72
N ASN A 13 -4.40 -11.90 -1.98
CA ASN A 13 -5.01 -10.70 -2.53
C ASN A 13 -4.13 -10.01 -3.57
N ILE A 14 -2.81 -9.99 -3.38
CA ILE A 14 -1.86 -9.43 -4.36
C ILE A 14 -1.79 -10.34 -5.59
N ARG A 15 -1.64 -11.65 -5.40
CA ARG A 15 -1.53 -12.62 -6.51
C ARG A 15 -2.77 -12.67 -7.39
N LYS A 16 -3.97 -12.54 -6.80
CA LYS A 16 -5.24 -12.49 -7.53
C LYS A 16 -5.52 -11.10 -8.15
N GLY A 17 -4.63 -10.13 -7.97
CA GLY A 17 -4.83 -8.76 -8.45
C GLY A 17 -5.90 -7.97 -7.68
N LYS A 18 -6.42 -8.50 -6.56
CA LYS A 18 -7.37 -7.80 -5.69
C LYS A 18 -6.71 -6.61 -5.00
N LYS A 19 -5.48 -6.77 -4.51
CA LYS A 19 -4.71 -5.70 -3.84
C LYS A 19 -3.65 -5.13 -4.78
N THR A 20 -3.84 -3.88 -5.15
CA THR A 20 -3.01 -3.09 -6.09
C THR A 20 -2.48 -1.80 -5.48
N SER A 21 -2.73 -1.58 -4.19
CA SER A 21 -2.25 -0.43 -3.45
C SER A 21 -1.88 -0.79 -2.01
N THR A 22 -0.99 0.00 -1.42
CA THR A 22 -0.81 0.08 0.03
C THR A 22 -0.68 1.52 0.50
N MET A 23 -1.35 1.85 1.60
CA MET A 23 -1.13 3.10 2.34
C MET A 23 -0.27 2.85 3.57
N ARG A 24 0.78 3.66 3.77
CA ARG A 24 1.63 3.64 4.95
C ARG A 24 1.78 5.04 5.51
N ARG A 25 1.85 5.18 6.84
CA ARG A 25 2.13 6.48 7.47
C ARG A 25 3.40 7.10 6.88
N TYR A 26 3.28 8.35 6.45
CA TYR A 26 4.39 9.14 5.97
C TYR A 26 5.45 9.29 7.07
N THR A 27 6.69 9.02 6.69
CA THR A 27 7.87 9.56 7.36
C THR A 27 8.82 10.03 6.27
N TRP A 28 9.68 10.98 6.60
CA TRP A 28 10.64 11.51 5.63
C TRP A 28 11.55 10.39 5.09
N GLU A 29 11.98 9.46 5.94
CA GLU A 29 12.85 8.35 5.56
C GLU A 29 12.17 7.42 4.52
N LYS A 30 10.88 7.10 4.72
CA LYS A 30 10.13 6.28 3.76
C LYS A 30 9.95 7.00 2.42
N TRP A 31 9.71 8.30 2.45
CA TRP A 31 9.56 9.09 1.23
C TRP A 31 10.89 9.22 0.50
N PHE A 32 11.98 9.46 1.22
CA PHE A 32 13.32 9.52 0.68
C PHE A 32 13.75 8.19 0.01
N ILE A 33 13.40 7.06 0.62
CA ILE A 33 13.61 5.72 0.02
C ILE A 33 12.86 5.62 -1.31
N TYR A 34 11.61 6.07 -1.37
CA TYR A 34 10.85 6.10 -2.62
C TYR A 34 11.55 6.96 -3.68
N GLU A 35 11.90 8.21 -3.37
CA GLU A 35 12.54 9.13 -4.32
C GLU A 35 13.86 8.56 -4.85
N THR A 36 14.67 7.97 -3.96
CA THR A 36 15.93 7.30 -4.32
C THR A 36 15.67 6.10 -5.23
N SER A 37 14.72 5.23 -4.88
CA SER A 37 14.33 4.08 -5.70
C SER A 37 13.86 4.49 -7.10
N MET A 38 13.15 5.63 -7.21
CA MET A 38 12.73 6.16 -8.52
C MET A 38 13.92 6.66 -9.33
N GLY A 39 14.85 7.41 -8.71
CA GLY A 39 16.07 7.87 -9.37
C GLY A 39 16.94 6.72 -9.87
N TRP A 40 16.95 5.59 -9.15
CA TRP A 40 17.73 4.40 -9.50
C TRP A 40 16.99 3.40 -10.39
N LYS A 41 15.77 3.74 -10.84
CA LYS A 41 14.91 2.88 -11.67
C LYS A 41 14.68 1.49 -11.05
N GLU A 42 14.53 1.43 -9.74
CA GLU A 42 14.34 0.16 -9.05
C GLU A 42 12.96 -0.44 -9.32
N LYS A 43 12.92 -1.77 -9.32
CA LYS A 43 11.67 -2.52 -9.20
C LYS A 43 11.06 -2.31 -7.80
N LEU A 44 9.74 -2.50 -7.70
CA LEU A 44 9.06 -2.64 -6.43
C LEU A 44 8.98 -4.12 -6.06
N GLN A 45 9.46 -4.45 -4.87
CA GLN A 45 9.41 -5.80 -4.30
C GLN A 45 8.35 -5.85 -3.22
N LEU A 46 7.34 -6.69 -3.41
CA LEU A 46 6.27 -6.96 -2.44
C LEU A 46 6.67 -8.20 -1.64
N VAL A 47 6.79 -8.07 -0.33
CA VAL A 47 7.35 -9.11 0.54
C VAL A 47 6.42 -9.38 1.72
N TRP A 48 6.22 -10.65 2.06
CA TRP A 48 5.49 -11.08 3.25
C TRP A 48 6.45 -11.49 4.36
N THR A 49 6.22 -11.03 5.59
CA THR A 49 7.12 -11.25 6.74
C THR A 49 6.49 -11.99 7.92
N GLY A 50 5.26 -12.54 7.78
CA GLY A 50 4.47 -13.09 8.89
C GLY A 50 5.03 -14.34 9.60
N GLU A 51 5.74 -15.22 8.90
CA GLU A 51 6.27 -16.51 9.45
C GLU A 51 7.78 -16.48 9.71
N GLY A 52 8.35 -15.30 10.01
CA GLY A 52 9.76 -15.13 10.38
C GLY A 52 10.75 -15.10 9.21
N LYS A 53 10.56 -15.90 8.15
CA LYS A 53 11.35 -15.76 6.91
C LYS A 53 10.59 -14.92 5.88
N PRO A 54 11.15 -13.77 5.44
CA PRO A 54 10.56 -12.97 4.38
C PRO A 54 10.38 -13.80 3.10
N ARG A 55 9.18 -13.78 2.53
CA ARG A 55 8.86 -14.41 1.24
C ARG A 55 8.48 -13.35 0.23
N MET A 56 9.14 -13.34 -0.92
CA MET A 56 8.76 -12.45 -2.03
C MET A 56 7.41 -12.91 -2.60
N ILE A 57 6.47 -11.98 -2.68
CA ILE A 57 5.14 -12.19 -3.26
C ILE A 57 5.19 -11.94 -4.76
N ALA A 58 5.75 -10.79 -5.15
CA ALA A 58 5.88 -10.34 -6.54
C ALA A 58 6.95 -9.25 -6.69
N GLU A 59 7.43 -9.07 -7.93
CA GLU A 59 8.22 -7.92 -8.35
C GLU A 59 7.45 -7.13 -9.42
N ILE A 60 7.35 -5.82 -9.24
CA ILE A 60 6.75 -4.91 -10.22
C ILE A 60 7.88 -4.15 -10.92
N PRO A 61 7.94 -4.12 -12.26
CA PRO A 61 8.95 -3.35 -12.98
C PRO A 61 8.85 -1.87 -12.63
N HIS A 62 9.95 -1.13 -12.74
CA HIS A 62 10.02 0.29 -12.34
C HIS A 62 8.87 1.16 -12.86
N ASN A 63 8.46 0.96 -14.11
CA ASN A 63 7.38 1.70 -14.75
C ASN A 63 5.96 1.19 -14.42
N GLY A 64 5.85 0.13 -13.60
CA GLY A 64 4.58 -0.49 -13.22
C GLY A 64 4.07 -0.09 -11.84
N TRP A 65 4.77 0.81 -11.14
CA TRP A 65 4.39 1.28 -9.80
C TRP A 65 4.69 2.77 -9.62
N SER A 66 4.00 3.41 -8.68
CA SER A 66 4.24 4.81 -8.30
C SER A 66 3.88 5.03 -6.83
N SER A 67 4.30 6.18 -6.26
CA SER A 67 3.85 6.59 -4.93
C SER A 67 3.46 8.07 -4.89
N GLU A 68 2.49 8.39 -4.04
CA GLU A 68 2.02 9.75 -3.77
C GLU A 68 1.88 10.01 -2.27
N ILE A 69 2.04 11.27 -1.85
CA ILE A 69 1.65 11.73 -0.52
C ILE A 69 0.18 12.11 -0.54
N THR A 70 -0.62 11.55 0.37
CA THR A 70 -2.07 11.73 0.42
C THR A 70 -2.62 11.54 1.84
N ASN A 71 -3.93 11.58 2.01
CA ASN A 71 -4.63 11.14 3.23
C ASN A 71 -5.99 10.55 2.84
N ILE A 72 -6.60 9.75 3.73
CA ILE A 72 -7.86 9.06 3.43
C ILE A 72 -9.03 10.03 3.29
N LYS A 73 -9.01 11.15 4.04
CA LYS A 73 -10.02 12.22 3.95
C LYS A 73 -10.15 12.76 2.52
N LYS A 74 -9.04 12.85 1.76
CA LYS A 74 -9.07 13.24 0.34
C LYS A 74 -9.99 12.33 -0.47
N PHE A 75 -9.87 11.02 -0.34
CA PHE A 75 -10.67 10.03 -1.07
C PHE A 75 -12.16 10.06 -0.68
N LYS A 76 -12.45 10.33 0.61
CA LYS A 76 -13.83 10.57 1.08
C LYS A 76 -14.45 11.78 0.37
N ASN A 77 -13.67 12.86 0.23
CA ASN A 77 -14.15 14.12 -0.35
C ASN A 77 -14.27 14.06 -1.89
N THR A 78 -13.47 13.24 -2.56
CA THR A 78 -13.48 13.12 -4.03
C THR A 78 -14.41 12.03 -4.56
N GLY A 79 -15.07 11.26 -3.69
CA GLY A 79 -15.94 10.15 -4.09
C GLY A 79 -15.20 8.92 -4.63
N THR A 80 -13.88 8.82 -4.39
CA THR A 80 -13.03 7.70 -4.86
C THR A 80 -12.70 6.70 -3.76
N LEU A 81 -13.48 6.72 -2.66
CA LEU A 81 -13.27 5.85 -1.50
C LEU A 81 -13.42 4.37 -1.86
N ASP A 82 -14.44 3.99 -2.65
CA ASP A 82 -14.67 2.58 -3.01
C ASP A 82 -13.54 2.01 -3.87
N GLU A 83 -12.94 2.84 -4.72
CA GLU A 83 -11.74 2.47 -5.47
C GLU A 83 -10.55 2.25 -4.53
N LEU A 84 -10.36 3.15 -3.56
CA LEU A 84 -9.32 3.00 -2.55
C LEU A 84 -9.50 1.69 -1.76
N VAL A 85 -10.68 1.45 -1.22
CA VAL A 85 -11.04 0.25 -0.44
C VAL A 85 -10.73 -1.03 -1.21
N ARG A 86 -11.19 -1.11 -2.47
CA ARG A 86 -10.91 -2.25 -3.34
C ARG A 86 -9.42 -2.41 -3.61
N SER A 87 -8.72 -1.33 -3.98
CA SER A 87 -7.28 -1.39 -4.28
C SER A 87 -6.41 -1.74 -3.07
N GLU A 88 -6.86 -1.41 -1.85
CA GLU A 88 -6.24 -1.84 -0.61
C GLU A 88 -6.56 -3.30 -0.24
N GLY A 89 -7.48 -3.95 -0.97
CA GLY A 89 -7.84 -5.35 -0.82
C GLY A 89 -8.93 -5.63 0.22
N PHE A 90 -9.63 -4.60 0.70
CA PHE A 90 -10.75 -4.72 1.65
C PHE A 90 -12.08 -4.91 0.92
N ASP A 91 -13.03 -5.57 1.56
CA ASP A 91 -14.37 -5.79 1.00
C ASP A 91 -15.34 -4.66 1.34
N SER A 92 -15.02 -3.83 2.33
CA SER A 92 -15.84 -2.68 2.74
C SER A 92 -15.02 -1.52 3.31
N PRO A 93 -15.52 -0.27 3.21
CA PRO A 93 -14.92 0.87 3.90
C PRO A 93 -14.79 0.67 5.41
N GLU A 94 -15.77 0.03 6.06
CA GLU A 94 -15.80 -0.20 7.49
C GLU A 94 -14.64 -1.08 7.95
N GLU A 95 -14.34 -2.14 7.20
CA GLU A 95 -13.22 -3.04 7.47
C GLU A 95 -11.88 -2.30 7.33
N MET A 96 -11.69 -1.56 6.24
CA MET A 96 -10.50 -0.74 6.00
C MET A 96 -10.31 0.29 7.12
N PHE A 97 -11.38 0.96 7.54
CA PHE A 97 -11.35 1.97 8.59
C PHE A 97 -10.99 1.39 9.96
N ARG A 98 -11.55 0.23 10.33
CA ARG A 98 -11.17 -0.46 11.57
C ARG A 98 -9.70 -0.85 11.54
N PHE A 99 -9.23 -1.41 10.43
CA PHE A 99 -7.84 -1.82 10.28
C PHE A 99 -6.87 -0.64 10.37
N PHE A 100 -7.11 0.43 9.59
CA PHE A 100 -6.24 1.61 9.62
C PHE A 100 -6.31 2.38 10.94
N ARG A 101 -7.46 2.44 11.60
CA ARG A 101 -7.54 3.00 12.96
C ARG A 101 -6.71 2.19 13.95
N SER A 102 -6.76 0.86 13.89
CA SER A 102 -5.94 0.00 14.75
C SER A 102 -4.45 0.16 14.49
N LEU A 103 -4.06 0.35 13.23
CA LEU A 103 -2.65 0.41 12.82
C LEU A 103 -2.03 1.80 13.00
N TYR A 104 -2.81 2.86 12.77
CA TYR A 104 -2.36 4.24 12.70
C TYR A 104 -3.03 5.18 13.72
N GLY A 105 -3.89 4.67 14.61
CA GLY A 105 -4.55 5.45 15.65
C GLY A 105 -5.76 6.26 15.16
N ASP A 106 -6.36 7.04 16.07
CA ASP A 106 -7.66 7.69 15.84
C ASP A 106 -7.67 8.75 14.74
N HIS A 107 -6.54 9.38 14.44
CA HIS A 107 -6.41 10.40 13.40
C HIS A 107 -5.87 9.86 12.07
N TYR A 108 -6.00 8.56 11.83
CA TYR A 108 -5.48 7.90 10.62
C TYR A 108 -5.99 8.53 9.31
N ASP A 109 -7.18 9.13 9.32
CA ASP A 109 -7.81 9.61 8.10
C ASP A 109 -7.34 11.00 7.64
N THR A 110 -6.86 11.83 8.56
CA THR A 110 -6.23 13.14 8.29
C THR A 110 -4.70 13.08 8.27
N THR A 111 -4.11 12.02 8.84
CA THR A 111 -2.66 11.79 8.83
C THR A 111 -2.12 11.69 7.40
N LEU A 112 -0.95 12.27 7.16
CA LEU A 112 -0.25 12.12 5.88
C LEU A 112 0.22 10.67 5.70
N MET A 113 -0.04 10.14 4.52
CA MET A 113 0.20 8.78 4.11
C MET A 113 0.97 8.77 2.80
N ILE A 114 1.85 7.79 2.64
CA ILE A 114 2.42 7.44 1.36
C ILE A 114 1.54 6.32 0.81
N ARG A 115 0.85 6.58 -0.30
CA ARG A 115 0.13 5.57 -1.05
C ARG A 115 1.03 5.10 -2.17
N THR A 116 1.37 3.81 -2.17
CA THR A 116 2.06 3.15 -3.28
C THR A 116 1.04 2.33 -4.07
N THR A 117 1.06 2.44 -5.40
CA THR A 117 0.16 1.70 -6.30
C THR A 117 0.97 0.91 -7.32
N TRP A 118 0.41 -0.20 -7.79
CA TRP A 118 0.95 -1.02 -8.86
C TRP A 118 -0.16 -1.61 -9.72
N GLY A 119 0.15 -2.02 -10.96
CA GLY A 119 -0.79 -2.72 -11.83
C GLY A 119 -1.13 -4.13 -11.32
N ALA A 120 -2.29 -4.66 -11.70
CA ALA A 120 -2.62 -6.06 -11.44
C ALA A 120 -1.58 -6.99 -12.09
N LEU A 121 -1.16 -8.01 -11.35
CA LEU A 121 -0.24 -9.05 -11.85
C LEU A 121 -0.97 -9.83 -12.94
N ARG A 122 -0.43 -9.84 -14.17
CA ARG A 122 -0.93 -10.66 -15.28
C ARG A 122 -0.30 -12.05 -15.23
#